data_AF-A0A415JXG0-F1
#
_entry.id   AF-A0A415JXG0-F1
#
_cell.length_a   1.000
_cell.length_b   1.000
_cell.length_c   1.000
_cell.angle_alpha   90.00
_cell.angle_beta   90.00
_cell.angle_gamma   90.00
#
_symmetry.space_group_name_H-M   'P 1'
#
loop_
_entity.id
_entity.type
_entity.pdbx_description
1 polymer ?
#
loop_
_entity_poly.entity_id
_entity_poly.type
_entity_poly.pdbx_seq_one_letter_code
_entity_poly.pdbx_strand_id
1 'polypeptide(L)'
;MAENLLHDGIEVKLDIWELKDGQDKYAFMEQCVTNPEIDKVLIICDSGYVTKADSRSGGVGDETAIISAEVYGHANQEKFVPVIMERDEHGEPYMPAYLKSRMYKDLTGDNYNKGYQSLVRNIYEKPLERKPKLGSRPVWLDKNTPDSLYKVKKAEENVNSGSIEKLKKESV
;
A
#
# COMPACT_ATOMS: atom_id res chain seq x y z
N MET A 1 -16.65 -14.11 -6.49
CA MET A 1 -15.60 -13.08 -6.75
C MET A 1 -15.11 -13.15 -8.19
N ALA A 2 -14.58 -14.29 -8.65
CA ALA A 2 -14.06 -14.43 -10.01
C ALA A 2 -15.09 -14.05 -11.11
N GLU A 3 -16.33 -14.50 -10.98
CA GLU A 3 -17.44 -14.11 -11.88
C GLU A 3 -17.70 -12.60 -11.90
N ASN A 4 -17.67 -11.95 -10.74
CA ASN A 4 -17.85 -10.49 -10.66
C ASN A 4 -16.70 -9.75 -11.38
N LEU A 5 -15.46 -10.24 -11.26
CA LEU A 5 -14.31 -9.65 -11.94
C LEU A 5 -14.48 -9.76 -13.48
N LEU A 6 -14.94 -10.92 -13.97
CA LEU A 6 -15.29 -11.09 -15.38
C LEU A 6 -16.40 -10.12 -15.81
N HIS A 7 -17.45 -9.96 -14.99
CA HIS A 7 -18.52 -9.00 -15.25
C HIS A 7 -18.03 -7.55 -15.31
N ASP A 8 -17.00 -7.22 -14.52
CA ASP A 8 -16.34 -5.90 -14.52
C ASP A 8 -15.28 -5.74 -15.62
N GLY A 9 -15.20 -6.67 -16.58
CA GLY A 9 -14.31 -6.61 -17.74
C GLY A 9 -12.85 -7.00 -17.45
N ILE A 10 -12.60 -7.68 -16.34
CA ILE A 10 -11.27 -8.19 -15.97
C ILE A 10 -11.20 -9.67 -16.39
N GLU A 11 -10.27 -10.02 -17.26
CA GLU A 11 -10.01 -11.42 -17.61
C GLU A 11 -9.43 -12.16 -16.39
N VAL A 12 -10.01 -13.31 -16.06
CA VAL A 12 -9.62 -14.10 -14.88
C VAL A 12 -9.18 -15.48 -15.33
N LYS A 13 -7.93 -15.84 -15.02
CA LYS A 13 -7.42 -17.21 -15.13
C LYS A 13 -7.61 -17.92 -13.79
N LEU A 14 -8.47 -18.94 -13.78
CA LEU A 14 -8.80 -19.73 -12.60
C LEU A 14 -8.59 -21.21 -12.88
N ASP A 15 -7.96 -21.93 -11.95
CA ASP A 15 -7.64 -23.35 -12.11
C ASP A 15 -8.89 -24.20 -12.39
N ILE A 16 -10.02 -23.93 -11.74
CA ILE A 16 -11.31 -24.61 -11.94
C ILE A 16 -11.84 -24.46 -13.38
N TRP A 17 -11.48 -23.38 -14.08
CA TRP A 17 -11.94 -23.11 -15.45
C TRP A 17 -10.94 -23.53 -16.51
N GLU A 18 -9.64 -23.42 -16.20
CA GLU A 18 -8.56 -23.65 -17.16
C GLU A 18 -8.05 -25.10 -17.15
N LEU A 19 -8.11 -25.77 -15.99
CA LEU A 19 -7.55 -27.11 -15.84
C LEU A 19 -8.55 -28.21 -16.17
N LYS A 20 -8.08 -29.17 -16.95
CA LYS A 20 -8.73 -30.45 -17.25
C LYS A 20 -8.12 -31.55 -16.39
N ASP A 21 -8.86 -32.64 -16.24
CA ASP A 21 -8.39 -33.82 -15.52
C ASP A 21 -7.04 -34.31 -16.05
N GLY A 22 -6.08 -34.49 -15.14
CA GLY A 22 -4.71 -34.90 -15.45
C GLY A 22 -3.72 -33.75 -15.69
N GLN A 23 -4.17 -32.49 -15.75
CA GLN A 23 -3.27 -31.34 -15.81
C GLN A 23 -2.70 -30.99 -14.42
N ASP A 24 -1.45 -30.55 -14.41
CA ASP A 24 -0.74 -30.18 -13.19
C ASP A 24 -1.09 -28.75 -12.74
N LYS A 25 -1.61 -28.64 -11.52
CA LYS A 25 -1.93 -27.36 -10.87
C LYS A 25 -0.68 -26.50 -10.64
N TYR A 26 0.49 -27.11 -10.45
CA TYR A 26 1.73 -26.40 -10.17
C TYR A 26 2.26 -25.69 -11.40
N ALA A 27 2.32 -26.40 -12.53
CA ALA A 27 2.68 -25.81 -13.81
C ALA A 27 1.76 -24.63 -14.15
N PHE A 28 0.47 -24.72 -13.84
CA PHE A 28 -0.48 -23.63 -14.04
C PHE A 28 -0.19 -22.42 -13.13
N MET A 29 0.07 -22.63 -11.85
CA MET A 29 0.44 -21.52 -10.96
C MET A 29 1.75 -20.85 -11.38
N GLU A 30 2.76 -21.63 -11.76
CA GLU A 30 4.05 -21.11 -12.22
C GLU A 30 3.87 -20.28 -13.49
N GLN A 31 3.06 -20.75 -14.44
CA GLN A 31 2.66 -19.96 -15.61
C GLN A 31 1.93 -18.68 -15.22
N CYS A 32 1.04 -18.72 -14.22
CA CYS A 32 0.32 -17.53 -13.75
C CYS A 32 1.27 -16.45 -13.20
N VAL A 33 2.37 -16.86 -12.58
CA VAL A 33 3.37 -15.93 -12.03
C VAL A 33 4.33 -15.44 -13.10
N THR A 34 4.84 -16.34 -13.94
CA THR A 34 5.91 -16.03 -14.91
C THR A 34 5.39 -15.38 -16.18
N ASN A 35 4.12 -15.57 -16.55
CA ASN A 35 3.55 -15.00 -17.76
C ASN A 35 3.47 -13.45 -17.65
N PRO A 36 4.12 -12.70 -18.56
CA PRO A 36 4.10 -11.24 -18.56
C PRO A 36 2.75 -10.63 -18.93
N GLU A 37 1.83 -11.39 -19.55
CA GLU A 37 0.46 -10.95 -19.87
C GLU A 37 -0.45 -10.91 -18.64
N ILE A 38 -0.02 -11.47 -17.50
CA ILE A 38 -0.78 -11.43 -16.26
C ILE A 38 -0.36 -10.21 -15.45
N ASP A 39 -1.24 -9.22 -15.41
CA ASP A 39 -1.00 -7.94 -14.73
C ASP A 39 -1.01 -8.08 -13.20
N LYS A 40 -1.92 -8.90 -12.67
CA LYS A 40 -2.15 -9.08 -11.23
C LYS A 40 -2.37 -10.55 -10.88
N VAL A 41 -1.82 -10.97 -9.75
CA VAL A 41 -2.01 -12.28 -9.12
C VAL A 41 -2.65 -12.05 -7.76
N LEU A 42 -3.89 -12.52 -7.60
CA LEU A 42 -4.62 -12.39 -6.33
C LEU A 42 -4.27 -13.55 -5.41
N ILE A 43 -3.83 -13.24 -4.20
CA ILE A 43 -3.54 -14.26 -3.18
C ILE A 43 -4.70 -14.24 -2.19
N ILE A 44 -5.53 -15.27 -2.24
CA ILE A 44 -6.71 -15.37 -1.38
C ILE A 44 -6.27 -15.90 -0.03
N CYS A 45 -6.28 -15.04 0.98
CA CYS A 45 -5.85 -15.37 2.32
C CYS A 45 -7.07 -15.70 3.19
N ASP A 46 -7.16 -16.98 3.55
CA ASP A 46 -8.06 -17.53 4.56
C ASP A 46 -7.25 -18.35 5.58
N SER A 47 -7.91 -18.82 6.64
CA SER A 47 -7.28 -19.64 7.68
C SER A 47 -6.60 -20.90 7.12
N GLY A 48 -7.21 -21.54 6.12
CA GLY A 48 -6.70 -22.76 5.49
C GLY A 48 -5.43 -22.53 4.68
N TYR A 49 -5.37 -21.44 3.92
CA TYR A 49 -4.21 -21.04 3.12
C TYR A 49 -3.03 -20.66 4.02
N VAL A 50 -3.28 -19.87 5.06
CA VAL A 50 -2.24 -19.46 6.03
C VAL A 50 -1.64 -20.68 6.72
N THR A 51 -2.48 -21.58 7.22
CA THR A 51 -2.02 -22.79 7.91
C THR A 51 -1.10 -23.62 7.01
N LYS A 52 -1.48 -23.80 5.73
CA LYS A 52 -0.65 -24.53 4.76
C LYS A 52 0.63 -23.77 4.37
N ALA A 53 0.59 -22.44 4.33
CA ALA A 53 1.74 -21.61 3.96
C ALA A 53 2.79 -21.57 5.08
N ASP A 54 2.35 -21.33 6.31
CA ASP A 54 3.24 -21.15 7.46
C ASP A 54 3.80 -22.48 7.95
N SER A 55 3.04 -23.59 7.89
CA SER A 55 3.53 -24.93 8.24
C SER A 55 4.71 -25.41 7.40
N ARG A 56 4.92 -24.82 6.21
CA ARG A 56 6.05 -25.16 5.32
C ARG A 56 7.30 -24.32 5.52
N SER A 57 7.18 -23.17 6.21
CA SER A 57 8.34 -22.36 6.59
C SER A 57 9.30 -23.09 7.56
N GLY A 58 8.83 -24.20 8.17
CA GLY A 58 9.58 -25.06 9.10
C GLY A 58 10.47 -26.14 8.47
N GLY A 59 10.55 -26.22 7.12
CA GLY A 59 11.56 -27.02 6.43
C GLY A 59 11.34 -28.54 6.40
N VAL A 60 10.41 -29.03 5.56
CA VAL A 60 10.51 -30.31 4.85
C VAL A 60 9.74 -30.16 3.53
N GLY A 61 10.35 -30.60 2.43
CA GLY A 61 9.88 -30.42 1.06
C GLY A 61 8.58 -31.16 0.72
N ASP A 62 7.70 -30.45 0.02
CA ASP A 62 6.99 -30.91 -1.18
C ASP A 62 6.25 -29.70 -1.78
N GLU A 63 6.45 -29.45 -3.07
CA GLU A 63 6.12 -28.24 -3.84
C GLU A 63 4.60 -28.05 -4.07
N THR A 64 3.80 -27.91 -3.02
CA THR A 64 2.33 -28.04 -3.13
C THR A 64 1.58 -26.69 -3.15
N ALA A 65 1.19 -26.14 -4.30
CA ALA A 65 0.06 -25.18 -4.39
C ALA A 65 0.17 -23.82 -3.65
N ILE A 66 1.37 -23.44 -3.17
CA ILE A 66 1.62 -22.16 -2.49
C ILE A 66 2.77 -21.48 -3.22
N ILE A 67 2.57 -20.22 -3.57
CA ILE A 67 3.61 -19.42 -4.23
C ILE A 67 4.77 -19.31 -3.26
N SER A 68 5.94 -19.82 -3.63
CA SER A 68 7.12 -19.78 -2.77
C SER A 68 7.68 -18.36 -2.69
N ALA A 69 8.32 -18.01 -1.57
CA ALA A 69 8.99 -16.72 -1.39
C ALA A 69 10.02 -16.42 -2.50
N GLU A 70 10.61 -17.45 -3.09
CA GLU A 70 11.57 -17.36 -4.19
C GLU A 70 10.91 -16.92 -5.51
N VAL A 71 9.75 -17.49 -5.84
CA VAL A 71 8.93 -17.10 -7.00
C VAL A 71 8.44 -15.64 -6.87
N TYR A 72 8.17 -15.17 -5.64
CA TYR A 72 7.89 -13.75 -5.37
C TYR A 72 9.10 -12.84 -5.55
N GLY A 73 10.31 -13.33 -5.23
CA GLY A 73 11.54 -12.53 -5.27
C GLY A 73 11.93 -12.10 -6.69
N HIS A 74 11.52 -12.88 -7.71
CA HIS A 74 11.87 -12.65 -9.11
C HIS A 74 10.84 -11.84 -9.90
N ALA A 75 9.62 -11.67 -9.39
CA ALA A 75 8.54 -10.94 -10.07
C ALA A 75 8.29 -9.56 -9.46
N ASN A 76 7.72 -8.64 -10.24
CA ASN A 76 7.41 -7.28 -9.78
C ASN A 76 6.45 -7.36 -8.58
N GLN A 77 6.82 -6.76 -7.44
CA GLN A 77 6.06 -6.84 -6.20
C GLN A 77 4.62 -6.32 -6.34
N GLU A 78 4.38 -5.37 -7.25
CA GLU A 78 3.05 -4.81 -7.53
C GLU A 78 2.12 -5.76 -8.31
N LYS A 79 2.64 -6.88 -8.81
CA LYS A 79 1.86 -7.95 -9.44
C LYS A 79 1.03 -8.71 -8.41
N PHE A 80 1.54 -8.89 -7.20
CA PHE A 80 0.89 -9.74 -6.20
C PHE A 80 0.02 -8.91 -5.26
N VAL A 81 -1.26 -9.26 -5.19
CA VAL A 81 -2.26 -8.55 -4.38
C VAL A 81 -2.83 -9.52 -3.34
N PRO A 82 -2.43 -9.41 -2.06
CA PRO A 82 -3.07 -10.16 -0.98
C PRO A 82 -4.53 -9.70 -0.79
N VAL A 83 -5.45 -10.66 -0.72
CA VAL A 83 -6.89 -10.45 -0.52
C VAL A 83 -7.32 -11.21 0.72
N ILE A 84 -7.69 -10.48 1.77
CA ILE A 84 -8.13 -11.06 3.04
C ILE A 84 -9.61 -11.39 2.94
N MET A 85 -9.92 -12.69 3.05
CA MET A 85 -11.29 -13.21 3.06
C MET A 85 -11.75 -13.59 4.46
N GLU A 86 -10.82 -13.78 5.39
CA GLU A 86 -11.09 -14.21 6.75
C GLU A 86 -10.17 -13.49 7.75
N ARG A 87 -10.69 -13.24 8.96
CA ARG A 87 -9.97 -12.69 10.11
C ARG A 87 -10.12 -13.63 11.30
N ASP A 88 -9.14 -13.65 12.19
CA ASP A 88 -9.19 -14.45 13.40
C ASP A 88 -10.12 -13.84 14.47
N GLU A 89 -10.24 -14.53 15.61
CA GLU A 89 -11.08 -14.11 16.74
C GLU A 89 -10.65 -12.77 17.36
N HIS A 90 -9.42 -12.33 17.13
CA HIS A 90 -8.88 -11.04 17.59
C HIS A 90 -9.04 -9.94 16.54
N GLY A 91 -9.60 -10.26 15.37
CA GLY A 91 -9.77 -9.35 14.25
C GLY A 91 -8.52 -9.18 13.39
N GLU A 92 -7.47 -9.96 13.62
CA GLU A 92 -6.26 -9.93 12.80
C GLU A 92 -6.50 -10.67 11.47
N PRO A 93 -5.95 -10.17 10.34
CA PRO A 93 -6.12 -10.81 9.05
C PRO A 93 -5.36 -12.14 9.02
N TYR A 94 -6.01 -13.19 8.55
CA TYR A 94 -5.29 -14.40 8.17
C TYR A 94 -4.35 -14.04 7.01
N MET A 95 -3.06 -13.99 7.30
CA MET A 95 -2.04 -13.66 6.31
C MET A 95 -0.76 -14.48 6.55
N PRO A 96 -0.22 -15.14 5.51
CA PRO A 96 1.05 -15.87 5.61
C PRO A 96 2.18 -14.99 6.10
N ALA A 97 3.12 -15.56 6.85
CA ALA A 97 4.24 -14.83 7.45
C ALA A 97 5.03 -13.98 6.45
N TYR A 98 5.21 -14.47 5.21
CA TYR A 98 5.95 -13.79 4.16
C TYR A 98 5.21 -12.58 3.55
N LEU A 99 3.89 -12.44 3.77
CA LEU A 99 3.08 -11.31 3.29
C LEU A 99 2.83 -10.24 4.35
N LYS A 100 3.18 -10.47 5.63
CA LYS A 100 2.83 -9.58 6.76
C LYS A 100 3.25 -8.12 6.60
N SER A 101 4.29 -7.82 5.81
CA SER A 101 4.76 -6.46 5.54
C SER A 101 4.08 -5.79 4.34
N ARG A 102 3.19 -6.49 3.63
CA ARG A 102 2.60 -6.05 2.36
C ARG A 102 1.23 -5.41 2.57
N MET A 103 0.92 -4.44 1.71
CA MET A 103 -0.43 -3.91 1.63
C MET A 103 -1.39 -4.98 1.09
N TYR A 104 -2.62 -4.99 1.57
CA TYR A 104 -3.63 -5.97 1.21
C TYR A 104 -4.99 -5.33 0.91
N LYS A 105 -5.88 -6.11 0.29
CA LYS A 105 -7.30 -5.76 0.12
C LYS A 105 -8.13 -6.58 1.10
N ASP A 106 -8.85 -5.89 1.97
CA ASP A 106 -9.75 -6.53 2.92
C ASP A 106 -11.15 -6.67 2.30
N LEU A 107 -11.61 -7.90 2.13
CA LEU A 107 -12.95 -8.24 1.62
C LEU A 107 -13.78 -9.01 2.67
N THR A 108 -13.41 -8.93 3.94
CA THR A 108 -14.09 -9.66 5.03
C THR A 108 -15.46 -9.08 5.38
N GLY A 109 -16.45 -9.95 5.62
CA GLY A 109 -17.77 -9.59 6.15
C GLY A 109 -18.42 -8.39 5.46
N ASP A 110 -18.85 -7.41 6.25
CA ASP A 110 -19.53 -6.19 5.78
C ASP A 110 -18.65 -5.29 4.88
N ASN A 111 -17.33 -5.49 4.90
CA ASN A 111 -16.40 -4.72 4.08
C ASN A 111 -16.31 -5.23 2.64
N TYR A 112 -16.93 -6.38 2.30
CA TYR A 112 -16.82 -7.02 1.00
C TYR A 112 -16.99 -6.05 -0.18
N ASN A 113 -18.08 -5.27 -0.21
CA ASN A 113 -18.38 -4.38 -1.34
C ASN A 113 -17.34 -3.27 -1.51
N LYS A 114 -16.91 -2.65 -0.40
CA LYS A 114 -15.90 -1.58 -0.40
C LYS A 114 -14.52 -2.13 -0.75
N GLY A 115 -14.17 -3.28 -0.18
CA GLY A 115 -12.96 -4.04 -0.47
C GLY A 115 -12.86 -4.42 -1.94
N TYR A 116 -13.93 -5.00 -2.48
CA TYR A 116 -14.05 -5.40 -3.88
C TYR A 116 -13.89 -4.21 -4.81
N GLN A 117 -14.58 -3.09 -4.56
CA GLN A 117 -14.43 -1.88 -5.37
C GLN A 117 -12.99 -1.33 -5.32
N SER A 118 -12.32 -1.42 -4.16
CA SER A 118 -10.91 -1.04 -3.99
C SER A 118 -9.96 -1.99 -4.73
N LEU A 119 -10.28 -3.27 -4.80
CA LEU A 119 -9.56 -4.28 -5.58
C LEU A 119 -9.69 -4.01 -7.09
N VAL A 120 -10.90 -3.82 -7.60
CA VAL A 120 -11.13 -3.49 -9.03
C VAL A 120 -10.36 -2.23 -9.42
N ARG A 121 -10.40 -1.17 -8.59
CA ARG A 121 -9.61 0.04 -8.82
C ARG A 121 -8.11 -0.20 -8.84
N ASN A 122 -7.61 -1.13 -8.03
CA ASN A 122 -6.20 -1.49 -8.02
C ASN A 122 -5.80 -2.25 -9.29
N ILE A 123 -6.64 -3.18 -9.76
CA ILE A 123 -6.42 -3.92 -11.00
C ILE A 123 -6.38 -2.96 -12.21
N TYR A 124 -7.31 -2.00 -12.27
CA TYR A 124 -7.33 -0.98 -13.32
C TYR A 124 -6.34 0.18 -13.14
N GLU A 125 -5.51 0.17 -12.09
CA GLU A 125 -4.58 1.26 -11.76
C GLU A 125 -5.25 2.65 -11.64
N LYS A 126 -6.48 2.66 -11.13
CA LYS A 126 -7.29 3.88 -10.91
C LYS A 126 -7.56 4.07 -9.41
N PRO A 127 -6.55 4.45 -8.60
CA PRO A 127 -6.73 4.68 -7.17
C PRO A 127 -7.72 5.83 -6.93
N LEU A 128 -8.44 5.75 -5.80
CA LEU A 128 -9.34 6.80 -5.32
C LEU A 128 -8.59 8.12 -5.13
N GLU A 129 -7.46 8.06 -4.44
CA GLU A 129 -6.58 9.19 -4.18
C GLU A 129 -5.42 9.17 -5.19
N ARG A 130 -5.39 10.16 -6.09
CA ARG A 130 -4.28 10.33 -7.03
C ARG A 130 -3.31 11.36 -6.49
N LYS A 131 -2.01 11.09 -6.61
CA LYS A 131 -0.97 12.09 -6.29
C LYS A 131 -1.27 13.36 -7.09
N PRO A 132 -1.47 14.52 -6.43
CA PRO A 132 -1.74 15.77 -7.14
C PRO A 132 -0.52 16.14 -7.99
N LYS A 133 -0.75 16.92 -9.04
CA LYS A 133 0.35 17.48 -9.85
C LYS A 133 1.25 18.30 -8.94
N LEU A 134 2.56 18.18 -9.12
CA LEU A 134 3.52 18.98 -8.38
C LEU A 134 3.26 20.47 -8.67
N GLY A 135 3.07 21.24 -7.60
CA GLY A 135 2.89 22.69 -7.70
C GLY A 135 4.19 23.40 -8.08
N SER A 136 4.08 24.71 -8.30
CA SER A 136 5.27 25.56 -8.49
C SER A 136 5.96 25.84 -7.16
N ARG A 137 7.29 26.07 -7.19
CA ARG A 137 8.05 26.54 -6.03
C ARG A 137 7.39 27.80 -5.46
N PRO A 138 7.16 27.89 -4.13
CA PRO A 138 6.53 29.06 -3.56
C PRO A 138 7.38 30.34 -3.69
N VAL A 139 6.79 31.39 -4.25
CA VAL A 139 7.46 32.69 -4.52
C VAL A 139 7.94 33.40 -3.26
N TRP A 140 7.33 33.13 -2.09
CA TRP A 140 7.73 33.72 -0.82
C TRP A 140 9.10 33.24 -0.33
N LEU A 141 9.65 32.14 -0.86
CA LEU A 141 11.01 31.69 -0.55
C LEU A 141 12.07 32.66 -1.08
N ASP A 142 11.75 33.42 -2.12
CA ASP A 142 12.67 34.36 -2.75
C ASP A 142 12.49 35.79 -2.22
N LYS A 143 11.55 35.99 -1.28
CA LYS A 143 11.49 37.21 -0.47
C LYS A 143 12.64 37.17 0.53
N ASN A 144 13.82 37.59 0.07
CA ASN A 144 14.82 38.15 0.98
C ASN A 144 14.12 39.29 1.71
N THR A 145 13.78 39.09 2.99
CA THR A 145 13.44 40.19 3.89
C THR A 145 14.59 41.19 3.74
N PRO A 146 14.36 42.40 3.20
CA PRO A 146 15.44 43.35 3.04
C PRO A 146 16.08 43.59 4.42
N ASP A 147 17.41 43.54 4.51
CA ASP A 147 18.16 43.84 5.75
C ASP A 147 17.74 45.19 6.37
N SER A 148 17.17 46.09 5.56
CA SER A 148 16.58 47.35 6.03
C SER A 148 15.43 47.13 7.02
N LEU A 149 14.59 46.09 6.87
CA LEU A 149 13.52 45.79 7.82
C LEU A 149 14.07 45.26 9.15
N TYR A 150 15.17 44.51 9.14
CA TYR A 150 15.87 44.13 10.37
C TYR A 150 16.47 45.34 11.08
N LYS A 151 17.06 46.30 10.34
CA LYS A 151 17.60 47.53 10.91
C LYS A 151 16.50 48.43 11.50
N VAL A 152 15.35 48.53 10.84
CA VAL A 152 14.20 49.31 11.34
C VAL A 152 13.61 48.67 12.59
N LYS A 153 13.34 47.36 12.59
CA LYS A 153 12.86 46.65 13.79
C LYS A 153 13.83 46.76 14.98
N LYS A 154 15.13 46.60 14.72
CA LYS A 154 16.16 46.74 15.76
C LYS A 154 16.29 48.18 16.28
N ALA A 155 16.09 49.18 15.42
CA ALA A 155 16.05 50.58 15.84
C ALA A 155 14.80 50.89 16.68
N GLU A 156 13.63 50.36 16.31
CA GLU A 156 12.38 50.50 17.08
C GLU A 156 12.51 49.85 18.48
N GLU A 157 13.09 48.65 18.56
CA GLU A 157 13.35 47.97 19.85
C GLU A 157 14.34 48.76 20.74
N ASN A 158 15.38 49.35 20.16
CA ASN A 158 16.35 50.18 20.89
C ASN A 158 15.78 51.53 21.35
N VAL A 159 14.89 52.14 20.57
CA VAL A 159 14.21 53.40 20.96
C VAL A 159 13.21 53.14 22.09
N ASN A 160 12.53 52.01 22.05
CA ASN A 160 11.54 51.64 23.06
C ASN A 160 12.22 51.25 24.40
N SER A 161 13.35 50.53 24.35
CA SER A 161 14.14 50.20 25.55
C SER A 161 14.83 51.43 26.17
N GLY A 162 15.37 52.34 25.34
CA GLY A 162 15.98 53.60 25.81
C GLY A 162 15.00 54.58 26.45
N SER A 163 13.74 54.62 25.97
CA SER A 163 12.67 55.42 26.59
C SER A 163 12.27 54.88 27.97
N ILE A 164 12.27 53.55 28.14
CA ILE A 164 11.94 52.89 29.42
C ILE A 164 13.05 53.10 30.46
N GLU A 165 14.33 53.12 30.07
CA GLU A 165 15.44 53.39 31.00
C GLU A 165 15.51 54.85 31.47
N LYS A 166 15.14 55.82 30.61
CA LYS A 166 15.10 57.24 30.98
C LYS A 166 14.04 57.54 32.04
N LEU A 167 12.84 56.95 31.90
CA LEU A 167 11.75 57.10 32.88
C LEU A 167 12.11 56.54 34.27
N LYS A 168 12.94 55.48 34.33
CA LYS A 168 13.41 54.91 35.60
C LYS A 168 14.49 55.76 36.29
N LYS A 169 15.27 56.56 35.54
CA LYS A 169 16.33 57.41 36.11
C LYS A 169 15.85 58.75 36.64
N GLU A 170 14.70 59.25 36.18
CA GLU A 170 14.08 60.50 36.68
C GLU A 170 13.18 60.29 37.90
N SER A 171 13.02 59.04 38.37
CA SER A 171 12.17 58.67 39.52
C SER A 171 12.96 58.36 40.81
N VAL A 172 14.22 58.81 40.92
CA VAL A 172 15.08 58.67 42.12
C VAL A 172 15.51 60.04 42.64
#